data_AF-A0A950XBL8-F1
#
_entry.id   AF-A0A950XBL8-F1
#
_cell.length_a   1.000
_cell.length_b   1.000
_cell.length_c   1.000
_cell.angle_alpha   90.00
_cell.angle_beta   90.00
_cell.angle_gamma   90.00
#
_symmetry.space_group_name_H-M   'P 1'
#
loop_
_entity.id
_entity.type
_entity.pdbx_description
1 polymer ?
#
loop_
_entity_poly.entity_id
_entity_poly.type
_entity_poly.pdbx_seq_one_letter_code
_entity_poly.pdbx_strand_id
1 'polypeptide(L)'
;MHWSRIAQYISNCFALALIIRLLILRLHTVYRVFCLFLLWELLASGILMLGGLDYRLSWMGTRIVSWVLSLYMVYALLEAVLATFPGILRFSRRALNVTFTLAVLLALLTAFPEYSASALTGSSNPIDRALGVAFVLERAISLAALLALLSILGFILWFPIRMPRNLAIFSVGYVIYFAAKTALLLARSYLAPERSDLFSVVLNVILTGCFIYWIMLISRQGEIARVQIGHSWHLVEQKRLIGQLEAINTALLRASRR
;
A
#
# COMPACT_ATOMS: atom_id res chain seq x y z
N MET A 1 2.43 8.60 -28.31
CA MET A 1 1.13 8.07 -27.84
C MET A 1 1.02 6.53 -27.80
N HIS A 2 2.06 5.72 -28.10
CA HIS A 2 1.99 4.25 -27.93
C HIS A 2 2.74 3.70 -26.71
N TRP A 3 3.69 4.47 -26.15
CA TRP A 3 4.59 4.00 -25.08
C TRP A 3 3.88 3.68 -23.77
N SER A 4 2.84 4.44 -23.37
CA SER A 4 2.09 4.18 -22.14
C SER A 4 1.30 2.88 -22.21
N ARG A 5 0.67 2.58 -23.35
CA ARG A 5 -0.02 1.29 -23.57
C ARG A 5 0.95 0.12 -23.57
N ILE A 6 2.09 0.25 -24.25
CA ILE A 6 3.13 -0.80 -24.26
C ILE A 6 3.64 -1.08 -22.84
N ALA A 7 3.98 -0.03 -22.09
CA ALA A 7 4.43 -0.16 -20.71
C ALA A 7 3.36 -0.82 -19.81
N GLN A 8 2.09 -0.49 -20.01
CA GLN A 8 0.98 -1.11 -19.28
C GLN A 8 0.82 -2.60 -19.61
N TYR A 9 0.90 -2.99 -20.90
CA TYR A 9 0.86 -4.41 -21.28
C TYR A 9 2.02 -5.19 -20.66
N ILE A 10 3.23 -4.65 -20.71
CA ILE A 10 4.41 -5.27 -20.10
C ILE A 10 4.17 -5.46 -18.59
N SER A 11 3.72 -4.41 -17.90
CA SER A 11 3.43 -4.46 -16.46
C SER A 11 2.37 -5.51 -16.13
N ASN A 12 1.27 -5.56 -16.89
CA ASN A 12 0.20 -6.56 -16.74
C ASN A 12 0.70 -7.99 -16.98
N CYS A 13 1.56 -8.22 -17.98
CA CYS A 13 2.17 -9.53 -18.23
C CYS A 13 3.03 -9.99 -17.04
N PHE A 14 3.84 -9.10 -16.47
CA PHE A 14 4.64 -9.43 -15.27
C PHE A 14 3.78 -9.63 -14.02
N ALA A 15 2.70 -8.86 -13.87
CA ALA A 15 1.72 -9.08 -12.79
C ALA A 15 1.08 -10.47 -12.90
N LEU A 16 0.65 -10.86 -14.11
CA LEU A 16 0.09 -12.18 -14.38
C LEU A 16 1.11 -13.30 -14.11
N ALA A 17 2.36 -13.14 -14.56
CA ALA A 17 3.43 -14.08 -14.30
C ALA A 17 3.70 -14.24 -12.79
N LEU A 18 3.67 -13.15 -12.03
CA LEU A 18 3.80 -13.17 -10.57
C LEU A 18 2.63 -13.92 -9.92
N ILE A 19 1.39 -13.68 -10.34
CA ILE A 19 0.21 -14.39 -9.84
C ILE A 19 0.32 -15.89 -10.09
N ILE A 20 0.66 -16.29 -11.33
CA ILE A 20 0.87 -17.69 -11.71
C ILE A 20 1.97 -18.31 -10.83
N ARG A 21 3.09 -17.62 -10.64
CA ARG A 21 4.17 -18.10 -9.77
C ARG A 21 3.73 -18.27 -8.32
N LEU A 22 2.96 -17.34 -7.76
CA LEU A 22 2.43 -17.44 -6.38
C LEU A 22 1.46 -18.62 -6.23
N LEU A 23 0.68 -18.93 -7.27
CA LEU A 23 -0.18 -20.11 -7.31
C LEU A 23 0.63 -21.41 -7.36
N ILE A 24 1.63 -21.50 -8.24
CA ILE A 24 2.54 -22.65 -8.36
C ILE A 24 3.26 -22.92 -7.02
N LEU A 25 3.75 -21.87 -6.37
CA LEU A 25 4.43 -22.00 -5.08
C LEU A 25 3.48 -22.26 -3.90
N ARG A 26 2.15 -22.24 -4.12
CA ARG A 26 1.09 -22.33 -3.11
C ARG A 26 1.16 -21.26 -2.00
N LEU A 27 1.78 -20.11 -2.30
CA LEU A 27 1.88 -18.99 -1.35
C LEU A 27 0.58 -18.18 -1.21
N HIS A 28 -0.39 -18.39 -2.12
CA HIS A 28 -1.68 -17.70 -2.09
C HIS A 28 -2.48 -17.93 -0.81
N THR A 29 -2.28 -19.05 -0.11
CA THR A 29 -2.97 -19.34 1.16
C THR A 29 -2.41 -18.56 2.34
N VAL A 30 -1.12 -18.20 2.28
CA VAL A 30 -0.41 -17.43 3.30
C VAL A 30 -0.59 -15.93 3.04
N TYR A 31 -0.37 -15.48 1.81
CA TYR A 31 -0.45 -14.06 1.42
C TYR A 31 -1.76 -13.72 0.68
N ARG A 32 -2.90 -14.12 1.27
CA ARG A 32 -4.23 -13.98 0.64
C ARG A 32 -4.54 -12.54 0.24
N VAL A 33 -4.25 -11.58 1.12
CA VAL A 33 -4.54 -10.17 0.89
C VAL A 33 -3.70 -9.62 -0.26
N PHE A 34 -2.43 -10.04 -0.36
CA PHE A 34 -1.56 -9.61 -1.44
C PHE A 34 -2.00 -10.17 -2.79
N CYS A 35 -2.35 -11.46 -2.84
CA CYS A 35 -2.89 -12.05 -4.06
C CYS A 35 -4.19 -11.35 -4.48
N LEU A 36 -5.09 -11.05 -3.53
CA LEU A 36 -6.31 -10.30 -3.80
C LEU A 36 -6.02 -8.90 -4.34
N PHE A 37 -5.06 -8.19 -3.73
CA PHE A 37 -4.61 -6.87 -4.17
C PHE A 37 -4.06 -6.90 -5.61
N LEU A 38 -3.16 -7.85 -5.92
CA LEU A 38 -2.60 -8.01 -7.27
C LEU A 38 -3.66 -8.36 -8.31
N LEU A 39 -4.56 -9.29 -7.98
CA LEU A 39 -5.67 -9.66 -8.87
C LEU A 39 -6.56 -8.46 -9.15
N TRP A 40 -6.88 -7.68 -8.12
CA TRP A 40 -7.69 -6.48 -8.29
C TRP A 40 -6.99 -5.42 -9.14
N GLU A 41 -5.71 -5.13 -8.92
CA GLU A 41 -4.98 -4.15 -9.73
C GLU A 41 -4.93 -4.58 -11.21
N LEU A 42 -4.77 -5.88 -11.49
CA LEU A 42 -4.82 -6.42 -12.85
C LEU A 42 -6.23 -6.29 -13.46
N LEU A 43 -7.28 -6.62 -12.70
CA LEU A 43 -8.67 -6.49 -13.14
C LEU A 43 -9.05 -5.03 -13.38
N ALA A 44 -8.70 -4.12 -12.47
CA ALA A 44 -8.94 -2.69 -12.59
C ALA A 44 -8.25 -2.10 -13.83
N SER A 45 -7.00 -2.51 -14.10
CA SER A 45 -6.27 -2.16 -15.32
C SER A 45 -7.02 -2.63 -16.58
N GLY A 46 -7.53 -3.86 -16.58
CA GLY A 46 -8.33 -4.42 -17.68
C GLY A 46 -9.67 -3.70 -17.90
N ILE A 47 -10.43 -3.44 -16.82
CA ILE A 47 -11.72 -2.74 -16.88
C ILE A 47 -11.55 -1.36 -17.52
N LEU A 48 -10.53 -0.61 -17.11
CA LEU A 48 -10.25 0.71 -17.65
C LEU A 48 -9.78 0.68 -19.12
N MET A 49 -9.17 -0.41 -19.57
CA MET A 49 -8.76 -0.57 -20.98
C MET A 49 -9.91 -0.93 -21.91
N LEU A 50 -10.87 -1.72 -21.44
CA LEU A 50 -11.99 -2.20 -22.26
C LEU A 50 -13.04 -1.11 -22.57
N GLY A 51 -13.08 -0.02 -21.79
CA GLY A 51 -13.76 1.23 -22.15
C GLY A 51 -15.29 1.15 -22.32
N GLY A 52 -15.98 0.25 -21.60
CA GLY A 52 -17.41 -0.04 -21.83
C GLY A 52 -18.44 0.82 -21.07
N LEU A 53 -18.04 1.51 -20.00
CA LEU A 53 -18.90 2.41 -19.20
C LEU A 53 -18.30 3.81 -19.21
N ASP A 54 -19.05 4.81 -18.72
CA ASP A 54 -18.49 6.15 -18.45
C ASP A 54 -17.19 5.97 -17.64
N TYR A 55 -16.09 6.45 -18.24
CA TYR A 55 -14.74 6.32 -17.72
C TYR A 55 -14.66 6.82 -16.27
N ARG A 56 -15.44 7.84 -15.94
CA ARG A 56 -15.47 8.48 -14.62
C ARG A 56 -16.03 7.58 -13.53
N LEU A 57 -17.15 6.92 -13.81
CA LEU A 57 -17.79 5.97 -12.90
C LEU A 57 -16.93 4.72 -12.72
N SER A 58 -16.37 4.20 -13.83
CA SER A 58 -15.47 3.05 -13.82
C SER A 58 -14.20 3.34 -13.02
N TRP A 59 -13.61 4.52 -13.23
CA TRP A 59 -12.45 4.97 -12.48
C TRP A 59 -12.79 5.11 -10.99
N MET A 60 -13.87 5.81 -10.63
CA MET A 60 -14.23 6.00 -9.22
C MET A 60 -14.49 4.66 -8.50
N GLY A 61 -15.23 3.75 -9.12
CA GLY A 61 -15.48 2.42 -8.57
C GLY A 61 -14.20 1.60 -8.38
N THR A 62 -13.33 1.60 -9.41
CA THR A 62 -12.05 0.87 -9.32
C THR A 62 -11.13 1.42 -8.24
N ARG A 63 -11.12 2.75 -8.06
CA ARG A 63 -10.31 3.43 -7.04
C ARG A 63 -10.74 3.13 -5.62
N ILE A 64 -12.04 3.17 -5.31
CA ILE A 64 -12.54 2.89 -3.96
C ILE A 64 -12.10 1.51 -3.49
N VAL A 65 -12.23 0.49 -4.35
CA VAL A 65 -11.80 -0.87 -4.01
C VAL A 65 -10.28 -0.94 -3.86
N SER A 66 -9.51 -0.27 -4.72
CA SER A 66 -8.05 -0.19 -4.57
C SER A 66 -7.64 0.46 -3.24
N TRP A 67 -8.35 1.48 -2.75
CA TRP A 67 -8.07 2.09 -1.45
C TRP A 67 -8.33 1.12 -0.30
N VAL A 68 -9.48 0.44 -0.32
CA VAL A 68 -9.84 -0.55 0.70
C VAL A 68 -8.82 -1.68 0.74
N LEU A 69 -8.44 -2.22 -0.42
CA LEU A 69 -7.43 -3.29 -0.49
C LEU A 69 -6.05 -2.81 -0.06
N SER A 70 -5.67 -1.57 -0.38
CA SER A 70 -4.40 -0.98 0.06
C SER A 70 -4.36 -0.81 1.58
N LEU A 71 -5.44 -0.29 2.19
CA LEU A 71 -5.56 -0.20 3.64
C LEU A 71 -5.51 -1.59 4.27
N TYR A 72 -6.23 -2.55 3.70
CA TYR A 72 -6.23 -3.92 4.19
C TYR A 72 -4.83 -4.56 4.09
N MET A 73 -4.06 -4.24 3.06
CA MET A 73 -2.65 -4.62 2.96
C MET A 73 -1.79 -4.02 4.07
N VAL A 74 -1.98 -2.75 4.43
CA VAL A 74 -1.28 -2.13 5.58
C VAL A 74 -1.60 -2.87 6.88
N TYR A 75 -2.87 -3.20 7.12
CA TYR A 75 -3.27 -3.99 8.29
C TYR A 75 -2.66 -5.39 8.27
N ALA A 76 -2.72 -6.09 7.13
CA ALA A 76 -2.16 -7.42 6.98
C ALA A 76 -0.64 -7.43 7.24
N LEU A 77 0.09 -6.42 6.77
CA LEU A 77 1.51 -6.24 7.05
C LEU A 77 1.77 -5.96 8.52
N LEU A 78 1.02 -5.04 9.13
CA LEU A 78 1.15 -4.74 10.56
C LEU A 78 0.95 -6.01 11.41
N GLU A 79 -0.09 -6.79 11.10
CA GLU A 79 -0.42 -8.04 11.78
C GLU A 79 0.68 -9.08 11.63
N ALA A 80 1.19 -9.27 10.42
CA ALA A 80 2.22 -10.24 10.14
C ALA A 80 3.55 -9.88 10.84
N VAL A 81 3.89 -8.59 10.90
CA VAL A 81 5.13 -8.08 11.53
C VAL A 81 5.04 -8.14 13.05
N LEU A 82 3.89 -7.76 13.63
CA LEU A 82 3.70 -7.71 15.09
C LEU A 82 3.02 -8.96 15.66
N ALA A 83 2.95 -10.07 14.92
CA ALA A 83 2.32 -11.31 15.37
C ALA A 83 2.87 -11.80 16.73
N THR A 84 4.15 -11.56 17.00
CA THR A 84 4.84 -11.94 18.25
C THR A 84 4.52 -10.99 19.43
N PHE A 85 4.01 -9.77 19.16
CA PHE A 85 3.82 -8.71 20.16
C PHE A 85 2.35 -8.21 20.17
N PRO A 86 1.41 -8.98 20.73
CA PRO A 86 -0.03 -8.70 20.62
C PRO A 86 -0.50 -7.39 21.27
N GLY A 87 0.18 -6.93 22.32
CA GLY A 87 -0.08 -5.64 22.97
C GLY A 87 0.28 -4.45 22.08
N ILE A 88 1.47 -4.50 21.48
CA ILE A 88 1.91 -3.50 20.51
C ILE A 88 0.99 -3.55 19.28
N LEU A 89 0.64 -4.73 18.79
CA LEU A 89 -0.28 -4.90 17.66
C LEU A 89 -1.63 -4.20 17.92
N ARG A 90 -2.25 -4.42 19.08
CA ARG A 90 -3.54 -3.80 19.41
C ARG A 90 -3.43 -2.27 19.47
N PHE A 91 -2.39 -1.77 20.13
CA PHE A 91 -2.14 -0.35 20.21
C PHE A 91 -1.93 0.26 18.82
N SER A 92 -1.08 -0.35 17.99
CA SER A 92 -0.81 0.09 16.62
C SER A 92 -2.06 0.05 15.75
N ARG A 93 -2.93 -0.98 15.86
CA ARG A 93 -4.21 -1.00 15.15
C ARG A 93 -5.12 0.16 15.56
N ARG A 94 -5.19 0.47 16.86
CA ARG A 94 -5.97 1.61 17.36
C ARG A 94 -5.41 2.92 16.83
N ALA A 95 -4.08 3.09 16.87
CA ALA A 95 -3.41 4.27 16.32
C ALA A 95 -3.69 4.41 14.81
N LEU A 96 -3.57 3.33 14.02
CA LEU A 96 -3.91 3.35 12.60
C LEU A 96 -5.38 3.73 12.34
N ASN A 97 -6.33 3.15 13.08
CA ASN A 97 -7.74 3.51 12.95
C ASN A 97 -7.97 5.01 13.23
N VAL A 98 -7.35 5.56 14.28
CA VAL A 98 -7.43 7.00 14.59
C VAL A 98 -6.81 7.83 13.47
N THR A 99 -5.63 7.45 12.98
CA THR A 99 -4.96 8.17 11.89
C THR A 99 -5.80 8.17 10.61
N PHE A 100 -6.37 7.02 10.21
CA PHE A 100 -7.18 6.95 9.00
C PHE A 100 -8.51 7.68 9.14
N THR A 101 -9.18 7.57 10.29
CA THR A 101 -10.42 8.32 10.54
C THR A 101 -10.16 9.83 10.53
N LEU A 102 -9.08 10.28 11.16
CA LEU A 102 -8.68 11.68 11.14
C LEU A 102 -8.30 12.14 9.72
N ALA A 103 -7.58 11.32 8.95
CA ALA A 103 -7.22 11.62 7.57
C ALA A 103 -8.46 11.79 6.67
N VAL A 104 -9.47 10.92 6.83
CA VAL A 104 -10.74 11.02 6.10
C VAL A 104 -11.52 12.26 6.52
N LEU A 105 -11.62 12.54 7.83
CA LEU A 105 -12.30 13.74 8.33
C LEU A 105 -11.63 15.03 7.81
N LEU A 106 -10.31 15.11 7.91
CA LEU A 106 -9.55 16.25 7.39
C LEU A 106 -9.72 16.38 5.88
N ALA A 107 -9.68 15.27 5.13
CA ALA A 107 -9.90 15.27 3.69
C ALA A 107 -11.28 15.84 3.32
N LEU A 108 -12.33 15.41 4.01
CA LEU A 108 -13.69 15.91 3.79
C LEU A 108 -13.80 17.40 4.16
N LEU A 109 -13.18 17.84 5.26
CA LEU A 109 -13.13 19.25 5.65
C LEU A 109 -12.37 20.10 4.63
N THR A 110 -11.29 19.59 4.03
CA THR A 110 -10.51 20.28 2.99
C THR A 110 -11.16 20.24 1.61
N ALA A 111 -12.04 19.26 1.34
CA ALA A 111 -12.70 19.14 0.04
C ALA A 111 -13.65 20.33 -0.24
N PHE A 112 -14.30 20.89 0.79
CA PHE A 112 -15.18 22.06 0.67
C PHE A 112 -14.45 23.32 0.16
N PRO A 113 -13.35 23.79 0.80
CA PRO A 113 -12.62 24.95 0.33
C PRO A 113 -11.89 24.70 -1.01
N GLU A 114 -11.36 23.50 -1.24
CA GLU A 114 -10.69 23.16 -2.50
C GLU A 114 -11.68 23.16 -3.67
N TYR A 115 -12.92 22.71 -3.46
CA TYR A 115 -13.99 22.84 -4.45
C TYR A 115 -14.45 24.29 -4.66
N SER A 116 -14.55 25.07 -3.58
CA SER A 116 -14.96 26.49 -3.66
C SER A 116 -13.92 27.36 -4.38
N ALA A 117 -12.63 27.01 -4.26
CA ALA A 117 -11.52 27.72 -4.90
C ALA A 117 -11.21 27.24 -6.33
N SER A 118 -11.65 26.05 -6.73
CA SER A 118 -11.41 25.52 -8.07
C SER A 118 -12.55 25.91 -9.04
N ALA A 119 -12.20 26.10 -10.31
CA ALA A 119 -13.13 26.47 -11.39
C ALA A 119 -14.25 25.43 -11.68
N LEU A 120 -14.31 24.33 -10.91
CA LEU A 120 -15.39 23.33 -10.94
C LEU A 120 -16.72 23.84 -10.34
N THR A 121 -16.71 25.02 -9.70
CA THR A 121 -17.91 25.74 -9.24
C THR A 121 -18.92 26.02 -10.37
N GLY A 122 -18.51 26.01 -11.64
CA GLY A 122 -19.39 26.17 -12.80
C GLY A 122 -20.08 24.88 -13.28
N SER A 123 -19.72 23.70 -12.77
CA SER A 123 -20.33 22.43 -13.20
C SER A 123 -21.54 22.05 -12.33
N SER A 124 -22.72 22.00 -12.93
CA SER A 124 -23.98 21.62 -12.27
C SER A 124 -24.15 20.11 -12.06
N ASN A 125 -23.24 19.29 -12.59
CA ASN A 125 -23.37 17.84 -12.58
C ASN A 125 -22.85 17.24 -11.24
N PRO A 126 -23.66 16.44 -10.50
CA PRO A 126 -23.23 15.81 -9.25
C PRO A 126 -22.01 14.89 -9.40
N ILE A 127 -21.78 14.33 -10.61
CA ILE A 127 -20.65 13.44 -10.88
C ILE A 127 -19.30 14.19 -10.79
N ASP A 128 -19.25 15.43 -11.25
CA ASP A 128 -18.03 16.26 -11.19
C ASP A 128 -17.61 16.56 -9.74
N ARG A 129 -18.61 16.79 -8.87
CA ARG A 129 -18.40 16.98 -7.43
C ARG A 129 -17.89 15.72 -6.77
N ALA A 130 -18.50 14.58 -7.09
CA ALA A 130 -18.06 13.28 -6.55
C ALA A 130 -16.62 12.95 -6.94
N LEU A 131 -16.22 13.26 -8.19
CA LEU A 131 -14.84 13.08 -8.65
C LEU A 131 -13.85 13.96 -7.88
N GLY A 132 -14.17 15.24 -7.68
CA GLY A 132 -13.32 16.15 -6.89
C GLY A 132 -13.09 15.64 -5.47
N VAL A 133 -14.17 15.24 -4.78
CA VAL A 133 -14.07 14.65 -3.44
C VAL A 133 -13.26 13.34 -3.45
N ALA A 134 -13.45 12.51 -4.48
CA ALA A 134 -12.71 11.26 -4.62
C ALA A 134 -11.19 11.50 -4.76
N PHE A 135 -10.74 12.51 -5.51
CA PHE A 135 -9.32 12.84 -5.61
C PHE A 135 -8.73 13.31 -4.27
N VAL A 136 -9.44 14.15 -3.53
CA VAL A 136 -8.99 14.64 -2.22
C VAL A 136 -8.89 13.50 -1.21
N LEU A 137 -9.90 12.64 -1.16
CA LEU A 137 -9.90 11.43 -0.32
C LEU A 137 -8.78 10.48 -0.72
N GLU A 138 -8.60 10.23 -2.01
CA GLU A 138 -7.52 9.38 -2.52
C GLU A 138 -6.15 9.84 -2.03
N ARG A 139 -5.89 11.15 -2.16
CA ARG A 139 -4.64 11.77 -1.75
C ARG A 139 -4.40 11.61 -0.25
N ALA A 140 -5.41 11.91 0.57
CA ALA A 140 -5.32 11.83 2.01
C ALA A 140 -5.14 10.39 2.53
N ILE A 141 -5.94 9.45 2.01
CA ILE A 141 -5.86 8.03 2.39
C ILE A 141 -4.51 7.44 1.96
N SER A 142 -4.06 7.73 0.74
CA SER A 142 -2.78 7.23 0.25
C SER A 142 -1.59 7.79 1.05
N LEU A 143 -1.61 9.08 1.40
CA LEU A 143 -0.57 9.68 2.23
C LEU A 143 -0.55 9.07 3.64
N ALA A 144 -1.71 8.93 4.28
CA ALA A 144 -1.81 8.32 5.60
C ALA A 144 -1.33 6.85 5.58
N ALA A 145 -1.71 6.09 4.55
CA ALA A 145 -1.29 4.70 4.37
C ALA A 145 0.21 4.59 4.11
N LEU A 146 0.78 5.52 3.33
CA LEU A 146 2.21 5.56 3.07
C LEU A 146 2.99 5.86 4.36
N LEU A 147 2.57 6.84 5.15
CA LEU A 147 3.21 7.15 6.43
C LEU A 147 3.13 5.97 7.41
N ALA A 148 2.00 5.27 7.44
CA ALA A 148 1.85 4.04 8.21
C ALA A 148 2.83 2.95 7.74
N LEU A 149 2.93 2.73 6.43
CA LEU A 149 3.86 1.75 5.85
C LEU A 149 5.32 2.09 6.12
N LEU A 150 5.71 3.36 6.00
CA LEU A 150 7.06 3.83 6.33
C LEU A 150 7.36 3.66 7.83
N SER A 151 6.36 3.88 8.68
CA SER A 151 6.49 3.64 10.13
C SER A 151 6.69 2.16 10.44
N ILE A 152 5.93 1.27 9.78
CA ILE A 152 6.11 -0.18 9.89
C ILE A 152 7.50 -0.59 9.40
N LEU A 153 7.95 -0.06 8.25
CA LEU A 153 9.28 -0.35 7.71
C LEU A 153 10.39 0.16 8.64
N GLY A 154 10.27 1.39 9.15
CA GLY A 154 11.21 1.94 10.12
C GLY A 154 11.27 1.10 11.39
N PHE A 155 10.12 0.63 11.89
CA PHE A 155 10.04 -0.29 13.02
C PHE A 155 10.75 -1.63 12.74
N ILE A 156 10.58 -2.20 11.55
CA ILE A 156 11.28 -3.43 11.11
C ILE A 156 12.80 -3.22 11.03
N LEU A 157 13.25 -2.08 10.51
CA LEU A 157 14.67 -1.79 10.34
C LEU A 157 15.35 -1.53 11.70
N TRP A 158 14.62 -0.90 12.62
CA TRP A 158 15.11 -0.56 13.95
C TRP A 158 15.11 -1.76 14.90
N PHE A 159 14.02 -2.54 14.91
CA PHE A 159 13.84 -3.68 15.80
C PHE A 159 14.08 -5.00 15.05
N PRO A 160 15.02 -5.85 15.52
CA PRO A 160 15.36 -7.11 14.86
C PRO A 160 14.26 -8.17 15.11
N ILE A 161 13.16 -8.05 14.38
CA ILE A 161 12.01 -8.94 14.46
C ILE A 161 12.29 -10.18 13.60
N ARG A 162 12.01 -11.35 14.16
CA ARG A 162 12.11 -12.62 13.42
C ARG A 162 10.87 -12.76 12.54
N MET A 163 11.04 -12.63 11.23
CA MET A 163 9.99 -12.85 10.25
C MET A 163 10.46 -13.80 9.14
N PRO A 164 9.53 -14.51 8.45
CA PRO A 164 9.90 -15.28 7.27
C PRO A 164 10.49 -14.35 6.21
N ARG A 165 11.53 -14.80 5.52
CA ARG A 165 12.25 -14.01 4.50
C ARG A 165 11.31 -13.43 3.47
N ASN A 166 10.32 -14.22 3.04
CA ASN A 166 9.34 -13.81 2.05
C ASN A 166 8.47 -12.65 2.52
N LEU A 167 8.04 -12.64 3.79
CA LEU A 167 7.27 -11.53 4.34
C LEU A 167 8.07 -10.22 4.30
N ALA A 168 9.38 -10.30 4.53
CA ALA A 168 10.21 -9.11 4.50
C ALA A 168 10.46 -8.58 3.09
N ILE A 169 10.83 -9.46 2.16
CA ILE A 169 10.94 -9.14 0.72
C ILE A 169 9.61 -8.54 0.24
N PHE A 170 8.51 -9.16 0.65
CA PHE A 170 7.18 -8.69 0.34
C PHE A 170 6.92 -7.28 0.87
N SER A 171 7.17 -7.06 2.16
CA SER A 171 6.98 -5.76 2.84
C SER A 171 7.79 -4.66 2.19
N VAL A 172 9.09 -4.89 1.92
CA VAL A 172 9.98 -3.91 1.29
C VAL A 172 9.50 -3.57 -0.11
N GLY A 173 9.22 -4.58 -0.94
CA GLY A 173 8.70 -4.35 -2.29
C GLY A 173 7.37 -3.61 -2.28
N TYR A 174 6.49 -3.91 -1.32
CA TYR A 174 5.18 -3.25 -1.21
C TYR A 174 5.31 -1.78 -0.78
N VAL A 175 6.21 -1.48 0.15
CA VAL A 175 6.49 -0.09 0.55
C VAL A 175 7.02 0.71 -0.65
N ILE A 176 7.96 0.16 -1.42
CA ILE A 176 8.51 0.82 -2.62
C ILE A 176 7.41 1.03 -3.67
N TYR A 177 6.64 -0.02 -3.98
CA TYR A 177 5.50 0.04 -4.89
C TYR A 177 4.52 1.16 -4.47
N PHE A 178 4.13 1.17 -3.19
CA PHE A 178 3.09 2.06 -2.69
C PHE A 178 3.60 3.50 -2.56
N ALA A 179 4.86 3.68 -2.15
CA ALA A 179 5.52 4.98 -2.11
C ALA A 179 5.61 5.61 -3.49
N ALA A 180 6.06 4.84 -4.50
CA ALA A 180 6.13 5.33 -5.88
C ALA A 180 4.75 5.70 -6.42
N LYS A 181 3.73 4.84 -6.22
CA LYS A 181 2.35 5.11 -6.64
C LYS A 181 1.80 6.38 -5.99
N THR A 182 2.01 6.55 -4.69
CA THR A 182 1.53 7.72 -3.92
C THR A 182 2.27 9.00 -4.31
N ALA A 183 3.60 8.93 -4.48
CA ALA A 183 4.41 10.08 -4.88
C ALA A 183 4.02 10.57 -6.29
N LEU A 184 3.81 9.66 -7.25
CA LEU A 184 3.36 10.03 -8.58
C LEU A 184 1.93 10.57 -8.59
N LEU A 185 1.06 10.07 -7.71
CA LEU A 185 -0.29 10.59 -7.53
C LEU A 185 -0.29 12.03 -7.00
N LEU A 186 0.53 12.29 -5.99
CA LEU A 186 0.76 13.64 -5.47
C LEU A 186 1.35 14.55 -6.54
N ALA A 187 2.38 14.08 -7.24
CA ALA A 187 2.99 14.81 -8.34
C ALA A 187 1.94 15.19 -9.40
N ARG A 188 1.09 14.25 -9.84
CA ARG A 188 0.02 14.52 -10.78
C ARG A 188 -1.03 15.52 -10.25
N SER A 189 -1.26 15.54 -8.95
CA SER A 189 -2.24 16.45 -8.33
C SER A 189 -1.75 17.90 -8.26
N TYR A 190 -0.43 18.10 -8.17
CA TYR A 190 0.17 19.45 -8.02
C TYR A 190 0.90 19.95 -9.28
N LEU A 191 1.30 19.07 -10.21
CA LEU A 191 1.97 19.43 -11.46
C LEU A 191 1.00 19.51 -12.65
N ALA A 192 1.39 20.28 -13.67
CA ALA A 192 0.55 20.57 -14.83
C ALA A 192 0.02 19.31 -15.56
N PRO A 193 -1.25 19.32 -16.03
CA PRO A 193 -1.91 18.17 -16.67
C PRO A 193 -1.19 17.60 -17.89
N GLU A 194 -0.38 18.42 -18.58
CA GLU A 194 0.30 18.07 -19.83
C GLU A 194 1.30 16.91 -19.70
N ARG A 195 1.75 16.58 -18.48
CA ARG A 195 2.72 15.50 -18.23
C ARG A 195 2.10 14.17 -17.80
N SER A 196 0.79 14.01 -17.88
CA SER A 196 0.07 12.81 -17.41
C SER A 196 0.54 11.50 -18.06
N ASP A 197 0.95 11.54 -19.34
CA ASP A 197 1.42 10.35 -20.07
C ASP A 197 2.80 9.90 -19.56
N LEU A 198 3.68 10.84 -19.22
CA LEU A 198 5.00 10.55 -18.65
C LEU A 198 4.89 9.92 -17.26
N PHE A 199 4.02 10.44 -16.38
CA PHE A 199 3.78 9.82 -15.07
C PHE A 199 3.27 8.40 -15.20
N SER A 200 2.38 8.14 -16.16
CA SER A 200 1.87 6.80 -16.44
C SER A 200 2.98 5.84 -16.86
N VAL A 201 3.88 6.26 -17.75
CA VAL A 201 5.03 5.43 -18.17
C VAL A 201 5.96 5.15 -17.00
N VAL A 202 6.35 6.18 -16.25
CA VAL A 202 7.27 6.05 -15.10
C VAL A 202 6.68 5.09 -14.05
N LEU A 203 5.38 5.23 -13.74
CA LEU A 203 4.71 4.33 -12.80
C LEU A 203 4.81 2.88 -13.30
N ASN A 204 4.41 2.61 -14.54
CA ASN A 204 4.43 1.25 -15.09
C ASN A 204 5.83 0.62 -15.11
N VAL A 205 6.88 1.41 -15.36
CA VAL A 205 8.27 0.95 -15.28
C VAL A 205 8.63 0.53 -13.85
N ILE A 206 8.29 1.36 -12.86
CA ILE A 206 8.52 1.04 -11.44
C ILE A 206 7.73 -0.20 -11.02
N LEU A 207 6.46 -0.30 -11.44
CA LEU A 207 5.60 -1.45 -11.16
C LEU A 207 6.19 -2.74 -11.73
N THR A 208 6.64 -2.68 -12.99
CA THR A 208 7.31 -3.80 -13.66
C THR A 208 8.56 -4.22 -12.89
N GLY A 209 9.39 -3.27 -12.45
CA GLY A 209 10.55 -3.54 -11.61
C GLY A 209 10.17 -4.24 -10.29
N CYS A 210 9.11 -3.79 -9.62
CA CYS A 210 8.60 -4.42 -8.39
C CYS A 210 8.11 -5.86 -8.64
N PHE A 211 7.41 -6.10 -9.76
CA PHE A 211 6.98 -7.44 -10.13
C PHE A 211 8.16 -8.36 -10.43
N ILE A 212 9.16 -7.88 -11.18
CA ILE A 212 10.39 -8.64 -11.43
C ILE A 212 11.12 -8.96 -10.12
N TYR A 213 11.24 -7.98 -9.23
CA TYR A 213 11.83 -8.15 -7.90
C TYR A 213 11.13 -9.28 -7.11
N TRP A 214 9.80 -9.25 -7.03
CA TRP A 214 9.04 -10.29 -6.33
C TRP A 214 9.13 -11.65 -7.04
N ILE A 215 9.09 -11.68 -8.37
CA ILE A 215 9.30 -12.91 -9.13
C ILE A 215 10.67 -13.45 -8.74
N MET A 216 11.78 -12.72 -8.87
CA MET A 216 13.11 -13.28 -8.63
C MET A 216 13.34 -13.75 -7.19
N LEU A 217 12.85 -13.00 -6.20
CA LEU A 217 13.24 -13.21 -4.80
C LEU A 217 12.25 -14.07 -3.98
N ILE A 218 10.97 -14.14 -4.36
CA ILE A 218 10.00 -14.97 -3.65
C ILE A 218 10.25 -16.45 -3.99
N SER A 219 10.44 -17.25 -2.95
CA SER A 219 10.73 -18.69 -3.07
C SER A 219 10.03 -19.48 -1.97
N ARG A 220 9.67 -20.74 -2.24
CA ARG A 220 9.04 -21.62 -1.23
C ARG A 220 9.95 -21.85 -0.02
N GLN A 221 11.26 -21.88 -0.21
CA GLN A 221 12.24 -22.03 0.87
C GLN A 221 12.29 -20.80 1.81
N GLY A 222 11.93 -19.62 1.31
CA GLY A 222 11.89 -18.38 2.10
C GLY A 222 10.79 -18.31 3.16
N GLU A 223 9.83 -19.25 3.17
CA GLU A 223 8.86 -19.41 4.26
C GLU A 223 9.47 -20.12 5.48
N ILE A 224 10.37 -21.08 5.22
CA ILE A 224 10.99 -21.90 6.27
C ILE A 224 12.20 -21.16 6.86
N ALA A 225 12.91 -20.40 6.02
CA ALA A 225 14.02 -19.57 6.46
C ALA A 225 13.52 -18.32 7.22
N ARG A 226 13.61 -18.36 8.55
CA ARG A 226 13.42 -17.17 9.40
C ARG A 226 14.64 -16.27 9.24
N VAL A 227 14.46 -15.10 8.62
CA VAL A 227 15.53 -14.13 8.47
C VAL A 227 15.33 -13.04 9.53
N GLN A 228 16.39 -12.74 10.25
CA GLN A 228 16.42 -11.58 11.14
C GLN A 228 16.83 -10.39 10.29
N ILE A 229 15.88 -9.46 10.11
CA ILE A 229 16.14 -8.20 9.42
C ILE A 229 16.17 -7.13 10.49
N GLY A 230 17.30 -6.42 10.53
CA GLY A 230 17.61 -5.39 11.50
C GLY A 230 19.07 -5.00 11.34
N HIS A 231 19.43 -3.81 11.83
CA HIS A 231 20.82 -3.38 11.93
C HIS A 231 21.65 -4.48 12.64
N SER A 232 22.92 -4.64 12.27
CA SER A 232 23.83 -5.64 12.85
C SER A 232 24.20 -5.28 14.30
N TRP A 233 23.21 -5.30 15.18
CA TRP A 233 23.38 -5.08 16.61
C TRP A 233 24.19 -6.23 17.20
N HIS A 234 25.09 -5.91 18.13
CA HIS A 234 25.79 -6.93 18.89
C HIS A 234 24.75 -7.80 19.65
N LEU A 235 24.97 -9.11 19.76
CA LEU A 235 24.02 -10.09 20.34
C LEU A 235 23.45 -9.68 21.72
N VAL A 236 24.21 -8.90 22.49
CA VAL A 236 23.82 -8.37 23.80
C VAL A 236 22.80 -7.23 23.68
N GLU A 237 23.01 -6.30 22.76
CA GLU A 237 22.10 -5.18 22.51
C GLU A 237 20.79 -5.67 21.88
N GLN A 238 20.88 -6.70 21.04
CA GLN A 238 19.70 -7.36 20.47
C GLN A 238 18.79 -7.92 21.56
N LYS A 239 19.36 -8.64 22.54
CA LYS A 239 18.59 -9.17 23.69
C LYS A 239 17.98 -8.04 24.53
N ARG A 240 18.73 -6.94 24.72
CA ARG A 240 18.22 -5.76 25.45
C ARG A 240 17.02 -5.13 24.74
N LEU A 241 17.10 -4.92 23.42
CA LEU A 241 16.03 -4.32 22.62
C LEU A 241 14.78 -5.20 22.59
N ILE A 242 14.93 -6.53 22.46
CA ILE A 242 13.81 -7.46 22.51
C ILE A 242 13.16 -7.43 23.91
N GLY A 243 13.97 -7.43 24.99
CA GLY A 243 13.46 -7.33 26.36
C GLY A 243 12.70 -6.02 26.62
N GLN A 244 13.17 -4.90 26.08
CA GLN A 244 12.43 -3.62 26.13
C GLN A 244 11.10 -3.71 25.39
N LEU A 245 11.08 -4.33 24.21
CA LEU A 245 9.85 -4.52 23.42
C LEU A 245 8.83 -5.36 24.18
N GLU A 246 9.28 -6.40 24.87
CA GLU A 246 8.44 -7.28 25.68
C GLU A 246 7.89 -6.57 26.93
N ALA A 247 8.69 -5.73 27.57
CA ALA A 247 8.25 -4.87 28.67
C ALA A 247 7.17 -3.87 28.19
N ILE A 248 7.35 -3.23 27.04
CA ILE A 248 6.35 -2.33 26.45
C ILE A 248 5.07 -3.10 26.10
N ASN A 249 5.21 -4.27 25.49
CA ASN A 249 4.10 -5.13 25.11
C ASN A 249 3.25 -5.52 26.33
N THR A 250 3.90 -5.92 27.44
CA THR A 250 3.20 -6.27 28.68
C THR A 250 2.55 -5.06 29.34
N ALA A 251 3.19 -3.89 29.34
CA ALA A 251 2.61 -2.65 29.85
C ALA A 251 1.35 -2.23 29.07
N LEU A 252 1.41 -2.25 27.73
CA LEU A 252 0.27 -1.93 26.87
C LEU A 252 -0.89 -2.92 27.04
N LEU A 253 -0.59 -4.21 27.19
CA LEU A 253 -1.61 -5.22 27.48
C LEU A 253 -2.34 -4.94 28.80
N ARG A 254 -1.61 -4.57 29.86
CA ARG A 254 -2.23 -4.20 31.15
C ARG A 254 -3.08 -2.94 31.03
N ALA A 255 -2.57 -1.92 30.34
CA ALA A 255 -3.31 -0.68 30.10
C ALA A 255 -4.59 -0.92 29.28
N SER A 256 -4.59 -1.87 28.34
CA SER A 256 -5.77 -2.21 27.53
C SER A 256 -6.86 -2.99 28.27
N ARG A 257 -6.54 -3.56 29.45
CA ARG A 257 -7.48 -4.34 30.28
C ARG A 257 -8.14 -3.50 31.39
N ARG A 258 -7.63 -2.28 31.62
CA ARG A 258 -8.25 -1.29 32.51
C ARG A 258 -9.14 -0.38 31.68
#